data_AF-A0A521TT38-F1
#
_entry.id   AF-A0A521TT38-F1
#
_cell.length_a   1.000
_cell.length_b   1.000
_cell.length_c   1.000
_cell.angle_alpha   90.00
_cell.angle_beta   90.00
_cell.angle_gamma   90.00
#
_symmetry.space_group_name_H-M   'P 1'
#
loop_
_entity.id
_entity.type
_entity.pdbx_description
1 polymer ?
#
loop_
_entity_poly.entity_id
_entity_poly.type
_entity_poly.pdbx_seq_one_letter_code
_entity_poly.pdbx_strand_id
1 'polypeptide(L)'
;MLGLMPSAGGLSALTAVAPEVASLMNGAYAAPDVRVAVSLNGRVLGGTGVAQDTVAPTWVSAPVDVGALPPEAFLEFRAIDADVMFDDDIGVCTITGAPSIDAEGYVVADAYRCLGQLWGLVVRVVEQPLVP
;
A
#
# COMPACT_ATOMS: atom_id res chain seq x y z
N MET A 1 -20.73 -33.60 -31.10
CA MET A 1 -19.42 -33.73 -30.42
C MET A 1 -18.49 -32.68 -31.01
N LEU A 2 -18.36 -31.53 -30.36
CA LEU A 2 -17.25 -30.57 -30.48
C LEU A 2 -17.46 -29.56 -29.34
N GLY A 3 -16.55 -29.55 -28.38
CA GLY A 3 -16.56 -28.61 -27.26
C GLY A 3 -16.02 -27.26 -27.70
N LEU A 4 -16.68 -26.19 -27.25
CA LEU A 4 -16.16 -24.83 -27.25
C LEU A 4 -16.21 -24.35 -25.80
N MET A 5 -15.03 -24.32 -25.16
CA MET A 5 -14.82 -23.42 -24.03
C MET A 5 -14.47 -22.05 -24.60
N PRO A 6 -15.05 -20.98 -24.04
CA PRO A 6 -14.34 -19.73 -23.89
C PRO A 6 -13.91 -19.62 -22.43
N SER A 7 -12.61 -19.79 -22.24
CA SER A 7 -11.85 -19.11 -21.19
C SER A 7 -12.04 -17.59 -21.30
N ALA A 8 -12.27 -16.90 -20.19
CA ALA A 8 -11.70 -15.57 -19.92
C ALA A 8 -12.07 -15.08 -18.53
N GLY A 9 -11.07 -14.59 -17.80
CA GLY A 9 -11.25 -13.45 -16.90
C GLY A 9 -11.55 -13.77 -15.45
N GLY A 10 -10.55 -14.32 -14.74
CA GLY A 10 -10.54 -14.26 -13.29
C GLY A 10 -10.52 -12.83 -12.77
N LEU A 11 -11.35 -12.59 -11.75
CA LEU A 11 -11.33 -11.48 -10.79
C LEU A 11 -11.35 -10.06 -11.41
N SER A 12 -12.53 -9.66 -11.87
CA SER A 12 -12.89 -8.24 -11.83
C SER A 12 -13.00 -7.83 -10.36
N ALA A 13 -12.13 -6.92 -9.96
CA ALA A 13 -12.10 -6.28 -8.64
C ALA A 13 -13.50 -5.89 -8.17
N LEU A 14 -13.78 -6.10 -6.87
CA LEU A 14 -14.81 -5.41 -6.10
C LEU A 14 -16.04 -4.90 -6.89
N THR A 15 -17.09 -5.70 -7.10
CA THR A 15 -18.36 -5.12 -7.59
C THR A 15 -19.61 -5.77 -7.02
N ALA A 16 -19.58 -6.15 -5.75
CA ALA A 16 -20.82 -6.41 -5.03
C ALA A 16 -20.67 -6.13 -3.54
N VAL A 17 -20.20 -4.93 -3.18
CA VAL A 17 -20.62 -4.38 -1.90
C VAL A 17 -22.11 -4.07 -2.08
N ALA A 18 -22.98 -4.81 -1.40
CA ALA A 18 -24.42 -4.61 -1.49
C ALA A 18 -24.75 -3.12 -1.22
N PRO A 19 -25.73 -2.51 -1.92
CA PRO A 19 -26.08 -1.10 -1.77
C PRO A 19 -26.33 -0.69 -0.30
N GLU A 20 -26.83 -1.63 0.50
CA GLU A 20 -27.10 -1.47 1.93
C GLU A 20 -25.81 -1.39 2.77
N VAL A 21 -24.76 -2.13 2.40
CA VAL A 21 -23.43 -2.08 3.03
C VAL A 21 -22.68 -0.82 2.59
N ALA A 22 -22.80 -0.42 1.33
CA ALA A 22 -22.30 0.86 0.84
C ALA A 22 -22.98 2.03 1.56
N SER A 23 -24.30 1.97 1.80
CA SER A 23 -25.05 2.99 2.54
C SER A 23 -24.72 3.04 4.04
N LEU A 24 -24.31 1.92 4.65
CA LEU A 24 -23.78 1.89 6.02
C LEU A 24 -22.38 2.53 6.12
N MET A 25 -21.56 2.41 5.07
CA MET A 25 -20.27 3.09 4.97
C MET A 25 -20.44 4.60 4.69
N ASN A 26 -21.45 4.97 3.89
CA ASN A 26 -21.68 6.36 3.42
C ASN A 26 -22.17 7.33 4.51
N GLY A 27 -22.62 6.84 5.67
CA GLY A 27 -23.19 7.68 6.74
C GLY A 27 -22.31 7.84 7.98
N ALA A 28 -21.24 7.07 8.13
CA ALA A 28 -20.51 6.97 9.41
C ALA A 28 -18.98 7.15 9.30
N TYR A 29 -18.38 7.04 8.12
CA TYR A 29 -16.94 7.22 7.92
C TYR A 29 -16.72 7.99 6.62
N ALA A 30 -16.30 9.26 6.74
CA ALA A 30 -15.73 9.95 5.59
C ALA A 30 -14.50 9.15 5.11
N ALA A 31 -14.28 9.09 3.80
CA ALA A 31 -13.08 8.46 3.28
C ALA A 31 -11.86 9.31 3.69
N PRO A 32 -10.75 8.68 4.12
CA PRO A 32 -9.59 9.43 4.60
C PRO A 32 -8.81 10.09 3.46
N ASP A 33 -8.06 11.13 3.81
CA ASP A 33 -7.06 11.79 2.99
C ASP A 33 -5.69 11.15 3.23
N VAL A 34 -5.39 10.05 2.52
CA VAL A 34 -4.28 9.16 2.91
C VAL A 34 -2.90 9.65 2.43
N ARG A 35 -1.91 9.65 3.32
CA ARG A 35 -0.48 9.67 2.99
C ARG A 35 0.26 8.52 3.66
N VAL A 36 1.34 8.04 3.03
CA VAL A 36 2.22 7.00 3.61
C VAL A 36 3.59 7.59 3.92
N ALA A 37 4.00 7.51 5.18
CA ALA A 37 5.37 7.81 5.61
C ALA A 37 6.21 6.51 5.61
N VAL A 38 7.44 6.59 5.11
CA VAL A 38 8.37 5.47 5.04
C VAL A 38 9.56 5.75 5.97
N SER A 39 9.88 4.79 6.83
CA SER A 39 11.05 4.86 7.70
C SER A 39 11.87 3.58 7.68
N LEU A 40 13.17 3.71 7.93
CA LEU A 40 14.12 2.61 8.07
C LEU A 40 14.79 2.71 9.42
N ASN A 41 14.65 1.68 10.26
CA ASN A 41 15.18 1.63 11.62
C ASN A 41 14.79 2.87 12.45
N GLY A 42 13.55 3.33 12.29
CA GLY A 42 13.00 4.52 12.97
C GLY A 42 13.41 5.86 12.37
N ARG A 43 14.28 5.90 11.34
CA ARG A 43 14.60 7.13 10.61
C ARG A 43 13.64 7.32 9.45
N VAL A 44 12.89 8.43 9.43
CA VAL A 44 12.05 8.82 8.29
C VAL A 44 12.92 9.06 7.06
N LEU A 45 12.59 8.37 5.98
CA LEU A 45 13.26 8.48 4.67
C LEU A 45 12.48 9.38 3.71
N GLY A 46 11.16 9.38 3.83
CA GLY A 46 10.27 10.14 2.97
C GLY A 46 8.84 9.64 3.07
N GLY A 47 8.05 9.91 2.03
CA GLY A 47 6.67 9.47 1.96
C GLY A 47 6.00 9.88 0.66
N THR A 48 4.73 9.53 0.55
CA THR A 48 3.89 9.87 -0.60
C THR A 48 3.30 11.28 -0.45
N GLY A 49 2.69 11.79 -1.53
CA GLY A 49 1.70 12.86 -1.41
C GLY A 49 0.42 12.39 -0.70
N VAL A 50 -0.54 13.30 -0.53
CA VAL A 50 -1.88 13.00 -0.03
C VAL A 50 -2.76 12.52 -1.18
N ALA A 51 -3.43 11.38 -1.01
CA ALA A 51 -4.48 10.88 -1.89
C ALA A 51 -5.83 11.12 -1.23
N GLN A 52 -6.65 11.98 -1.82
CA GLN A 52 -7.84 12.51 -1.15
C GLN A 52 -9.04 11.57 -1.22
N ASP A 53 -9.86 11.59 -0.16
CA ASP A 53 -11.17 10.95 -0.07
C ASP A 53 -11.19 9.48 -0.57
N THR A 54 -10.23 8.66 -0.13
CA THR A 54 -10.11 7.28 -0.64
C THR A 54 -9.66 6.25 0.40
N VAL A 55 -10.28 5.07 0.34
CA VAL A 55 -9.92 3.90 1.15
C VAL A 55 -8.93 2.96 0.44
N ALA A 56 -8.61 3.23 -0.83
CA ALA A 56 -7.68 2.44 -1.64
C ALA A 56 -6.76 3.37 -2.45
N PRO A 57 -5.93 4.18 -1.78
CA PRO A 57 -5.07 5.16 -2.43
C PRO A 57 -4.01 4.50 -3.33
N THR A 58 -3.63 5.20 -4.39
CA THR A 58 -2.50 4.84 -5.27
C THR A 58 -1.70 6.10 -5.57
N TRP A 59 -0.38 6.02 -5.45
CA TRP A 59 0.51 7.15 -5.70
C TRP A 59 1.44 6.88 -6.88
N VAL A 60 1.62 7.90 -7.71
CA VAL A 60 2.54 7.86 -8.87
C VAL A 60 3.85 8.60 -8.56
N SER A 61 3.97 9.18 -7.36
CA SER A 61 5.05 10.11 -6.99
C SER A 61 6.38 9.44 -6.63
N ALA A 62 7.41 10.28 -6.49
CA ALA A 62 8.84 9.93 -6.45
C ALA A 62 9.18 8.76 -5.53
N PRO A 63 10.02 7.81 -6.00
CA PRO A 63 10.44 6.67 -5.21
C PRO A 63 11.16 7.12 -3.93
N VAL A 64 10.90 6.42 -2.82
CA VAL A 64 11.68 6.58 -1.60
C VAL A 64 12.96 5.75 -1.74
N ASP A 65 14.11 6.41 -1.69
CA ASP A 65 15.39 5.72 -1.66
C ASP A 65 15.64 5.12 -0.27
N VAL A 66 15.74 3.79 -0.22
CA VAL A 66 16.00 3.02 1.00
C VAL A 66 17.44 2.50 1.07
N GLY A 67 18.25 2.73 0.04
CA GLY A 67 19.59 2.19 -0.09
C GLY A 67 19.64 0.66 -0.03
N ALA A 68 20.82 0.12 0.29
CA ALA A 68 20.98 -1.31 0.55
C ALA A 68 20.44 -1.67 1.94
N LEU A 69 19.55 -2.67 1.99
CA LEU A 69 18.94 -3.13 3.23
C LEU A 69 19.77 -4.26 3.87
N PRO A 70 20.32 -4.09 5.09
CA PRO A 70 20.97 -5.17 5.80
C PRO A 70 19.94 -6.20 6.33
N PRO A 71 20.38 -7.41 6.74
CA PRO A 71 19.47 -8.46 7.25
C PRO A 71 18.61 -8.03 8.44
N GLU A 72 19.11 -7.12 9.27
CA GLU A 72 18.42 -6.56 10.44
C GLU A 72 17.59 -5.30 10.14
N ALA A 73 17.49 -4.89 8.87
CA ALA A 73 16.70 -3.73 8.48
C ALA A 73 15.25 -3.86 8.95
N PHE A 74 14.69 -2.76 9.43
CA PHE A 74 13.29 -2.66 9.79
C PHE A 74 12.66 -1.51 9.02
N LEU A 75 11.90 -1.85 7.99
CA LEU A 75 11.14 -0.89 7.18
C LEU A 75 9.74 -0.75 7.76
N GLU A 76 9.30 0.49 7.91
CA GLU A 76 7.95 0.84 8.36
C GLU A 76 7.28 1.73 7.31
N PHE A 77 6.06 1.35 6.93
CA PHE A 77 5.15 2.09 6.07
C PHE A 77 3.92 2.47 6.91
N ARG A 78 3.82 3.74 7.29
CA ARG A 78 2.76 4.25 8.16
C ARG A 78 1.74 5.02 7.34
N ALA A 79 0.51 4.55 7.30
CA ALA A 79 -0.61 5.23 6.66
C ALA A 79 -1.25 6.20 7.65
N ILE A 80 -1.47 7.41 7.18
CA ILE A 80 -1.92 8.56 7.97
C ILE A 80 -3.08 9.21 7.21
N ASP A 81 -4.16 9.51 7.91
CA ASP A 81 -5.24 10.38 7.45
C ASP A 81 -4.79 11.83 7.69
N ALA A 82 -4.62 12.59 6.61
CA ALA A 82 -4.03 13.91 6.62
C ALA A 82 -5.11 14.98 6.72
N ASP A 83 -5.26 15.56 7.90
CA ASP A 83 -6.29 16.53 8.20
C ASP A 83 -5.74 17.95 8.37
N VAL A 84 -6.63 18.94 8.34
CA VAL A 84 -6.26 20.36 8.49
C VAL A 84 -5.68 20.66 9.88
N MET A 85 -6.13 19.97 10.93
CA MET A 85 -5.71 20.24 12.30
C MET A 85 -4.88 19.13 12.94
N PHE A 86 -5.26 17.85 12.76
CA PHE A 86 -4.58 16.73 13.40
C PHE A 86 -4.59 15.51 12.51
N ASP A 87 -3.40 15.08 12.10
CA ASP A 87 -3.22 13.82 11.38
C ASP A 87 -3.58 12.61 12.27
N ASP A 88 -4.38 11.69 11.74
CA ASP A 88 -4.75 10.45 12.42
C ASP A 88 -3.99 9.24 11.88
N ASP A 89 -3.46 8.40 12.77
CA ASP A 89 -2.82 7.14 12.38
C ASP A 89 -3.88 6.13 11.91
N ILE A 90 -3.83 5.74 10.63
CA ILE A 90 -4.69 4.67 10.08
C ILE A 90 -4.12 3.31 10.48
N GLY A 91 -2.82 3.12 10.28
CA GLY A 91 -2.15 1.86 10.55
C GLY A 91 -0.75 1.79 9.97
N VAL A 92 -0.13 0.62 10.12
CA VAL A 92 1.28 0.43 9.79
C VAL A 92 1.52 -0.95 9.20
N CYS A 93 2.30 -1.00 8.13
CA CYS A 93 2.87 -2.24 7.60
C CYS A 93 4.39 -2.21 7.78
N THR A 94 4.96 -3.33 8.20
CA THR A 94 6.40 -3.45 8.44
C THR A 94 7.00 -4.60 7.65
N ILE A 95 8.27 -4.47 7.28
CA ILE A 95 9.11 -5.52 6.69
C ILE A 95 10.38 -5.63 7.53
N THR A 96 10.83 -6.86 7.80
CA THR A 96 12.13 -7.12 8.43
C THR A 96 13.10 -7.74 7.42
N GLY A 97 14.30 -7.19 7.35
CA GLY A 97 15.33 -7.56 6.38
C GLY A 97 15.02 -7.10 4.96
N ALA A 98 15.77 -7.65 4.00
CA ALA A 98 15.51 -7.44 2.59
C ALA A 98 14.26 -8.24 2.15
N PRO A 99 13.24 -7.60 1.57
CA PRO A 99 12.04 -8.29 1.12
C PRO A 99 12.31 -9.18 -0.10
N SER A 100 11.57 -10.29 -0.19
CA SER A 100 11.46 -11.05 -1.44
C SER A 100 10.64 -10.26 -2.46
N ILE A 101 11.12 -10.22 -3.70
CA ILE A 101 10.52 -9.48 -4.81
C ILE A 101 10.04 -10.49 -5.87
N ASP A 102 8.85 -10.28 -6.42
CA ASP A 102 8.31 -11.09 -7.52
C ASP A 102 8.90 -10.72 -8.89
N ALA A 103 8.44 -11.40 -9.95
CA ALA A 103 8.96 -11.20 -11.30
C ALA A 103 8.59 -9.82 -11.88
N GLU A 104 7.55 -9.18 -11.34
CA GLU A 104 7.03 -7.87 -11.75
C GLU A 104 7.66 -6.71 -10.98
N GLY A 105 8.51 -7.02 -9.98
CA GLY A 105 9.23 -6.05 -9.16
C GLY A 105 8.46 -5.62 -7.91
N TYR A 106 7.43 -6.35 -7.48
CA TYR A 106 6.68 -6.06 -6.27
C TYR A 106 7.17 -6.89 -5.09
N VAL A 107 7.14 -6.29 -3.91
CA VAL A 107 7.36 -7.02 -2.66
C VAL A 107 6.22 -8.02 -2.46
N VAL A 108 6.57 -9.28 -2.21
CA VAL A 108 5.57 -10.34 -1.98
C VAL A 108 4.76 -10.08 -0.71
N ALA A 109 3.46 -10.43 -0.74
CA ALA A 109 2.53 -10.12 0.35
C ALA A 109 2.96 -10.70 1.72
N ASP A 110 3.59 -11.88 1.73
CA ASP A 110 4.03 -12.55 2.96
C ASP A 110 5.20 -11.84 3.66
N ALA A 111 5.85 -10.87 3.00
CA ALA A 111 6.91 -10.05 3.60
C ALA A 111 6.36 -9.02 4.60
N TYR A 112 5.08 -8.68 4.51
CA TYR A 112 4.47 -7.64 5.33
C TYR A 112 3.90 -8.19 6.64
N ARG A 113 3.99 -7.36 7.68
CA ARG A 113 3.17 -7.46 8.88
C ARG A 113 2.42 -6.15 9.04
N CYS A 114 1.10 -6.17 8.85
CA CYS A 114 0.26 -4.99 8.94
C CYS A 114 -0.59 -4.99 10.22
N LEU A 115 -0.74 -3.82 10.82
CA LEU A 115 -1.46 -3.57 12.07
C LEU A 115 -2.35 -2.32 11.93
N GLY A 116 -3.40 -2.26 12.75
CA GLY A 116 -4.37 -1.16 12.72
C GLY A 116 -5.41 -1.35 11.60
N GLN A 117 -5.81 -0.24 10.96
CA GLN A 117 -6.78 -0.24 9.86
C GLN A 117 -6.12 -0.31 8.48
N LEU A 118 -4.78 -0.35 8.41
CA LEU A 118 -4.06 -0.62 7.18
C LEU A 118 -4.03 -2.13 6.91
N TRP A 119 -4.90 -2.60 6.01
CA TRP A 119 -5.07 -4.04 5.75
C TRP A 119 -4.09 -4.62 4.74
N GLY A 120 -3.47 -3.78 3.91
CA GLY A 120 -2.52 -4.24 2.90
C GLY A 120 -1.77 -3.09 2.27
N LEU A 121 -0.62 -3.43 1.67
CA LEU A 121 0.24 -2.50 0.96
C LEU A 121 0.85 -3.22 -0.25
N VAL A 122 0.93 -2.51 -1.37
CA VAL A 122 1.62 -2.97 -2.57
C VAL A 122 2.78 -2.02 -2.85
N VAL A 123 4.01 -2.49 -2.65
CA VAL A 123 5.22 -1.72 -2.93
C VAL A 123 5.91 -2.32 -4.13
N ARG A 124 6.22 -1.46 -5.11
CA ARG A 124 7.09 -1.79 -6.23
C ARG A 124 8.50 -1.31 -5.93
N VAL A 125 9.47 -2.22 -6.04
CA VAL A 125 10.89 -1.89 -5.98
C VAL A 125 11.34 -1.52 -7.39
N VAL A 126 11.93 -0.33 -7.51
CA VAL A 126 12.54 0.14 -8.74
C VAL A 126 14.04 0.31 -8.49
N GLU A 127 14.86 -0.38 -9.28
CA GLU A 127 16.30 -0.14 -9.25
C GLU A 127 16.57 1.28 -9.76
N GLN A 128 17.24 2.11 -8.95
CA GLN A 128 17.74 3.38 -9.44
C GLN A 128 19.05 3.12 -10.20
N PRO A 129 19.18 3.57 -11.46
CA PRO A 129 20.45 3.50 -12.15
C PRO A 129 21.46 4.33 -11.35
N LEU A 130 22.63 3.74 -11.07
CA LEU A 130 23.75 4.46 -10.49
C LEU A 130 24.06 5.64 -11.41
N VAL A 131 23.83 6.87 -10.93
CA VAL A 131 24.31 8.06 -11.63
C VAL A 131 25.84 8.05 -11.48
N PRO A 132 26.62 7.93 -12.57
CA PRO A 132 28.08 7.88 -12.50
C PRO A 132 28.72 9.19 -12.04
#